data_AF-A0ABD0Q1W9-F1
#
_entry.id   AF-A0ABD0Q1W9-F1
#
_cell.length_a   1.000
_cell.length_b   1.000
_cell.length_c   1.000
_cell.angle_alpha   90.00
_cell.angle_beta   90.00
_cell.angle_gamma   90.00
#
_symmetry.space_group_name_H-M   'P 1'
#
loop_
_entity.id
_entity.type
_entity.pdbx_description
1 polymer ?
#
loop_
_entity_poly.entity_id
_entity_poly.type
_entity_poly.pdbx_seq_one_letter_code
_entity_poly.pdbx_strand_id
1 'polypeptide(L)'
;FETGFEKGGQTREHAMLAKTAGVKHLVVLINKMDDPTVNWSLDRYEECKEKLVPFLKKVGFNPKKDIHFMPCSGLTGANLKESSEL
;
A
#
# COMPACT_ATOMS: atom_id res chain seq x y z
N PHE A 1 -5.82 6.77 6.18
CA PHE A 1 -5.91 5.91 4.97
C PHE A 1 -7.09 6.39 4.13
N GLU A 2 -8.25 6.50 4.75
CA GLU A 2 -9.55 7.01 4.32
C GLU A 2 -9.46 8.26 3.42
N THR A 3 -8.78 9.31 3.88
CA THR A 3 -8.59 10.56 3.11
C THR A 3 -7.82 10.38 1.79
N GLY A 4 -6.95 9.37 1.70
CA GLY A 4 -6.24 9.01 0.47
C GLY A 4 -7.12 8.38 -0.59
N PHE A 5 -8.30 7.86 -0.21
CA PHE A 5 -9.28 7.19 -1.09
C PHE A 5 -10.52 8.03 -1.39
N GLU A 6 -10.71 9.13 -0.66
CA GLU A 6 -11.81 10.08 -0.88
C GLU A 6 -11.64 10.86 -2.19
N LYS A 7 -12.69 11.60 -2.56
CA LYS A 7 -12.72 12.43 -3.78
C LYS A 7 -11.79 13.64 -3.57
N GLY A 8 -10.53 13.50 -4.00
CA GLY A 8 -9.43 14.43 -3.72
C GLY A 8 -8.17 13.72 -3.19
N GLY A 9 -8.28 12.44 -2.85
CA GLY A 9 -7.18 11.59 -2.42
C GLY A 9 -6.18 11.29 -3.53
N GLN A 10 -4.90 11.29 -3.16
CA GLN A 10 -3.78 11.21 -4.09
C GLN A 10 -3.46 9.78 -4.57
N THR A 11 -4.00 8.74 -3.92
CA THR A 11 -3.65 7.34 -4.20
C THR A 11 -4.03 6.91 -5.62
N ARG A 12 -5.20 7.34 -6.11
CA ARG A 12 -5.65 7.00 -7.48
C ARG A 12 -4.85 7.72 -8.55
N GLU A 13 -4.55 9.00 -8.31
CA GLU A 13 -3.78 9.83 -9.24
C GLU A 13 -2.36 9.26 -9.42
N HIS A 14 -1.66 8.98 -8.31
CA HIS A 14 -0.31 8.41 -8.37
C HIS A 14 -0.28 7.04 -9.07
N ALA A 15 -1.25 6.16 -8.80
CA ALA A 15 -1.33 4.87 -9.47
C ALA A 15 -1.53 5.02 -10.98
N MET A 16 -2.39 5.96 -11.40
CA MET A 16 -2.62 6.26 -12.81
C MET A 16 -1.37 6.82 -13.48
N LEU A 17 -0.70 7.79 -12.84
CA LEU A 17 0.55 8.39 -13.33
C LEU A 17 1.66 7.33 -13.50
N ALA A 18 1.82 6.45 -12.51
CA ALA A 18 2.78 5.34 -12.59
C ALA A 18 2.48 4.42 -13.79
N LYS A 19 1.21 4.10 -14.04
CA LYS A 19 0.82 3.28 -15.20
C LYS A 19 1.10 3.99 -16.52
N THR A 20 0.79 5.28 -16.63
CA THR A 20 1.07 6.07 -17.84
C THR A 20 2.56 6.25 -18.09
N ALA A 21 3.39 6.26 -17.05
CA ALA A 21 4.84 6.29 -17.16
C ALA A 21 5.46 4.96 -17.61
N GLY A 22 4.65 3.90 -17.76
CA GLY A 22 5.12 2.57 -18.19
C GLY A 22 5.64 1.68 -17.06
N VAL A 23 5.36 2.01 -15.79
CA VAL A 23 5.73 1.16 -14.65
C VAL A 23 5.01 -0.18 -14.76
N LYS A 24 5.78 -1.28 -14.79
CA LYS A 24 5.25 -2.65 -14.89
C LYS A 24 5.04 -3.31 -13.54
N HIS A 25 5.92 -3.04 -12.59
CA HIS A 25 5.88 -3.61 -11.24
C HIS A 25 5.73 -2.50 -10.20
N LEU A 26 4.77 -2.65 -9.30
CA LEU A 26 4.42 -1.71 -8.25
C LEU A 26 4.63 -2.36 -6.89
N VAL A 27 5.35 -1.69 -6.01
CA VAL A 27 5.45 -2.09 -4.59
C VAL A 27 4.62 -1.10 -3.78
N VAL A 28 3.73 -1.63 -2.96
CA VAL A 28 2.82 -0.87 -2.11
C VAL A 28 3.23 -1.07 -0.66
N LEU A 29 3.77 -0.01 -0.07
CA LEU A 29 4.18 0.02 1.32
C LEU A 29 3.04 0.56 2.18
N ILE A 30 2.55 -0.25 3.13
CA ILE A 30 1.56 0.17 4.13
C ILE A 30 2.33 0.69 5.34
N ASN A 31 2.48 2.01 5.41
CA ASN A 31 3.29 2.70 6.41
C ASN A 31 2.49 2.99 7.70
N LYS A 32 3.21 3.35 8.79
CA LYS A 32 2.69 3.68 10.14
C LYS A 32 2.01 2.50 10.85
N MET A 33 2.47 1.28 10.59
CA MET A 33 1.93 0.08 11.24
C MET A 33 2.23 0.02 12.75
N ASP A 34 3.23 0.77 13.21
CA ASP A 34 3.63 0.91 14.61
C ASP A 34 2.76 1.86 15.43
N ASP A 35 1.84 2.60 14.80
CA ASP A 35 0.98 3.55 15.50
C ASP A 35 0.12 2.82 16.55
N PRO A 36 -0.09 3.40 17.76
CA PRO A 36 -0.88 2.78 18.83
C PRO A 36 -2.32 2.39 18.43
N THR A 37 -2.85 3.01 17.37
CA THR A 37 -4.19 2.70 16.84
C THR A 37 -4.20 1.49 15.90
N VAL A 38 -3.04 1.08 15.38
CA VAL A 38 -2.88 -0.04 14.43
C VAL A 38 -2.18 -1.21 15.08
N ASN A 39 -1.15 -0.99 15.89
CA ASN A 39 -0.38 -2.02 16.63
C ASN A 39 -0.03 -3.25 15.78
N TRP A 40 0.48 -3.04 14.56
CA TRP A 40 0.82 -4.12 13.62
C TRP A 40 -0.33 -5.09 13.32
N SER A 41 -1.58 -4.65 13.45
CA SER A 41 -2.78 -5.46 13.22
C SER A 41 -2.81 -6.03 11.79
N LEU A 42 -2.91 -7.36 11.71
CA LEU A 42 -3.11 -8.07 10.45
C LEU A 42 -4.43 -7.66 9.80
N ASP A 43 -5.51 -7.58 10.57
CA ASP A 43 -6.83 -7.18 10.08
C ASP A 43 -6.78 -5.82 9.38
N ARG A 44 -6.05 -4.86 9.96
CA ARG A 44 -5.91 -3.53 9.36
C ARG A 44 -5.09 -3.56 8.07
N TYR A 45 -4.03 -4.37 8.03
CA TYR A 45 -3.24 -4.58 6.83
C TYR A 45 -4.08 -5.21 5.71
N GLU A 46 -4.84 -6.26 6.03
CA GLU A 46 -5.73 -6.95 5.08
C GLU A 46 -6.82 -6.01 4.57
N GLU A 47 -7.48 -5.24 5.44
CA GLU A 47 -8.49 -4.25 5.06
C GLU A 47 -7.93 -3.22 4.06
N CYS A 48 -6.71 -2.72 4.31
CA CYS A 48 -6.06 -1.77 3.43
C CYS A 48 -5.76 -2.38 2.05
N LYS A 49 -5.26 -3.63 2.04
CA LYS A 49 -4.96 -4.38 0.81
C LYS A 49 -6.23 -4.67 0.01
N GLU A 50 -7.29 -5.15 0.65
CA GLU A 50 -8.58 -5.43 0.01
C GLU A 50 -9.19 -4.18 -0.62
N LYS A 51 -9.07 -3.03 0.05
CA LYS A 51 -9.53 -1.76 -0.50
C LYS A 51 -8.67 -1.28 -1.68
N LEU A 52 -7.36 -1.53 -1.68
CA LEU A 52 -6.44 -1.11 -2.75
C LEU A 52 -6.56 -1.93 -4.04
N VAL A 53 -6.74 -3.25 -3.92
CA VAL A 53 -6.72 -4.19 -5.05
C VAL A 53 -7.71 -3.82 -6.17
N PRO A 54 -8.99 -3.50 -5.89
CA PRO A 54 -9.95 -3.09 -6.92
C PRO A 54 -9.53 -1.83 -7.69
N PHE A 55 -8.91 -0.85 -7.02
CA PHE A 55 -8.45 0.38 -7.66
C PHE A 55 -7.27 0.14 -8.58
N LEU A 56 -6.26 -0.60 -8.11
CA LEU A 56 -5.07 -0.91 -8.90
C LEU A 56 -5.43 -1.79 -10.10
N LYS A 57 -6.40 -2.71 -9.94
CA LYS A 57 -6.97 -3.47 -11.05
C LYS A 57 -7.68 -2.58 -12.07
N LYS A 58 -8.45 -1.58 -11.62
CA LYS A 58 -9.13 -0.61 -12.49
C LYS A 58 -8.15 0.27 -13.27
N VAL A 59 -7.00 0.60 -12.68
CA VAL A 59 -5.90 1.34 -13.34
C VAL A 59 -5.18 0.47 -14.38
N GLY A 60 -5.28 -0.86 -14.27
CA GLY A 60 -4.71 -1.80 -15.24
C GLY A 60 -3.44 -2.51 -14.76
N PHE A 61 -3.22 -2.62 -13.45
CA PHE A 61 -2.22 -3.51 -12.86
C PHE A 61 -2.82 -4.89 -12.57
N ASN A 62 -2.04 -5.95 -12.76
CA ASN A 62 -2.44 -7.30 -12.36
C ASN A 62 -2.07 -7.54 -10.88
N PRO A 63 -3.04 -7.67 -9.96
CA PRO A 63 -2.76 -7.74 -8.52
C PRO A 63 -1.88 -8.93 -8.10
N LYS A 64 -1.88 -10.02 -8.87
CA LYS A 64 -1.12 -11.24 -8.52
C LYS A 64 0.33 -11.23 -9.03
N LYS A 65 0.62 -10.47 -10.08
CA LYS A 65 1.93 -10.51 -10.78
C LYS A 65 2.69 -9.20 -10.67
N ASP A 66 1.96 -8.09 -10.68
CA ASP A 66 2.55 -6.76 -10.85
C ASP A 66 2.66 -6.02 -9.52
N ILE A 67 1.99 -6.50 -8.46
CA ILE A 67 1.84 -5.76 -7.21
C ILE A 67 2.35 -6.58 -6.03
N HIS A 68 3.23 -5.99 -5.23
CA HIS A 68 3.68 -6.54 -3.96
C HIS A 68 3.26 -5.61 -2.82
N PHE A 69 2.67 -6.16 -1.76
CA PHE A 69 2.29 -5.41 -0.56
C PHE A 69 3.23 -5.74 0.58
N MET A 70 3.67 -4.74 1.32
CA MET A 70 4.54 -4.92 2.49
C MET A 70 4.15 -3.91 3.58
N PRO A 71 3.92 -4.37 4.83
CA PRO A 71 3.73 -3.48 5.96
C PRO A 71 5.09 -2.88 6.38
N CYS A 72 5.15 -1.60 6.69
CA CYS A 72 6.36 -0.95 7.17
C CYS A 72 6.09 0.14 8.20
N SER A 73 7.15 0.58 8.84
CA SER A 73 7.14 1.77 9.70
C SER A 73 8.33 2.66 9.37
N GLY A 74 8.04 3.88 8.92
CA GLY A 74 9.06 4.91 8.71
C GLY A 74 9.63 5.48 10.01
N LEU A 75 8.97 5.28 11.16
CA LEU A 75 9.44 5.77 12.47
C LEU A 75 10.41 4.79 13.12
N THR A 76 10.02 3.51 13.21
CA THR A 76 10.85 2.46 13.82
C THR A 76 11.85 1.84 12.84
N GLY A 77 11.66 2.06 11.54
CA GLY A 77 12.49 1.47 10.49
C GLY A 77 12.17 0.00 10.18
N ALA A 78 11.10 -0.54 10.76
CA ALA A 78 10.67 -1.92 10.55
C ALA A 78 10.34 -2.19 9.07
N ASN A 79 10.82 -3.34 8.58
CA ASN A 79 10.60 -3.82 7.20
C ASN A 79 11.21 -2.92 6.10
N LEU A 80 12.24 -2.12 6.41
CA LEU A 80 12.97 -1.31 5.42
C LEU A 80 14.29 -1.93 4.97
N LYS A 81 15.05 -2.53 5.90
CA LYS A 81 16.35 -3.16 5.61
C LYS A 81 16.41 -4.59 6.14
N GLU A 82 15.97 -4.77 7.38
CA GLU A 82 15.87 -6.05 8.05
C GLU A 82 14.40 -6.41 8.22
N SER A 83 14.09 -7.70 8.14
CA SER A 83 12.75 -8.19 8.44
C SER A 83 12.45 -7.92 9.90
N SER A 84 11.31 -7.28 10.17
CA SER A 84 10.80 -7.18 11.53
C SER A 84 10.46 -8.58 12.04
N GLU A 85 10.92 -8.96 13.23
CA GLU A 85 10.62 -10.23 13.89
C GLU A 85 9.25 -10.23 14.61
N LEU A 86 8.27 -9.47 14.09
CA LEU A 86 6.95 -9.31 14.69
C LEU A 86 5.96 -10.36 14.15
#